data_AF-A0A923DCL9-F1
#
_entry.id   AF-A0A923DCL9-F1
#
_cell.length_a   1.000
_cell.length_b   1.000
_cell.length_c   1.000
_cell.angle_alpha   90.00
_cell.angle_beta   90.00
_cell.angle_gamma   90.00
#
_symmetry.space_group_name_H-M   'P 1'
#
loop_
_entity.id
_entity.type
_entity.pdbx_description
1 polymer ?
#
loop_
_entity_poly.entity_id
_entity_poly.type
_entity_poly.pdbx_seq_one_letter_code
_entity_poly.pdbx_strand_id
1 'polypeptide(L)'
;MNAFHINEDNTKFESIYIRPTNARADDQIRRNHTLQYFSFPDFPFSRLRRESPEKYESYTDMALNEWIKIKITVKDSKALLFINDGIQPCLIVNDLKHGDDSFGAIGLWVDVGTEGYFSDLKVYE
;
A
#
# COMPACT_ATOMS: atom_id res chain seq x y z
N MET A 1 0.71 7.31 1.46
CA MET A 1 1.36 6.27 0.65
C MET A 1 2.59 5.79 1.39
N ASN A 2 2.84 4.49 1.34
CA ASN A 2 4.05 3.88 1.88
C ASN A 2 4.79 3.25 0.71
N ALA A 3 6.06 3.60 0.50
CA ALA A 3 6.93 2.89 -0.45
C ALA A 3 8.06 2.18 0.25
N PHE A 4 8.52 1.15 -0.44
CA PHE A 4 9.65 0.32 -0.10
C PHE A 4 10.33 -0.09 -1.41
N HIS A 5 11.55 -0.64 -1.30
CA HIS A 5 12.41 -0.93 -2.44
C HIS A 5 12.65 0.29 -3.34
N ILE A 6 12.71 1.49 -2.74
CA ILE A 6 13.00 2.72 -3.46
C ILE A 6 14.48 2.70 -3.84
N ASN A 7 14.76 2.82 -5.13
CA ASN A 7 16.13 2.89 -5.64
C ASN A 7 16.78 4.26 -5.41
N GLU A 8 18.09 4.36 -5.59
CA GLU A 8 18.89 5.54 -5.22
C GLU A 8 18.45 6.86 -5.87
N ASP A 9 17.94 6.81 -7.10
CA ASP A 9 17.48 7.99 -7.85
C ASP A 9 15.97 8.26 -7.73
N ASN A 10 15.26 7.49 -6.89
CA ASN A 10 13.82 7.56 -6.65
C ASN A 10 12.95 7.34 -7.90
N THR A 11 13.47 6.70 -8.95
CA THR A 11 12.71 6.44 -10.19
C THR A 11 11.98 5.10 -10.20
N LYS A 12 12.27 4.22 -9.24
CA LYS A 12 11.68 2.88 -9.15
C LYS A 12 11.39 2.53 -7.70
N PHE A 13 10.15 2.14 -7.41
CA PHE A 13 9.70 1.76 -6.07
C PHE A 13 8.44 0.90 -6.12
N GLU A 14 8.15 0.21 -5.02
CA GLU A 14 6.88 -0.44 -4.80
C GLU A 14 6.10 0.32 -3.73
N SER A 15 4.77 0.34 -3.84
CA SER A 15 3.96 1.09 -2.89
C SER A 15 2.65 0.41 -2.54
N ILE A 16 2.28 0.55 -1.28
CA ILE A 16 0.94 0.28 -0.77
C ILE A 16 0.32 1.60 -0.35
N TYR A 17 -0.76 1.97 -1.04
CA TYR A 17 -1.55 3.15 -0.78
C TYR A 17 -2.83 2.82 -0.02
N ILE A 18 -3.16 3.67 0.94
CA ILE A 18 -4.40 3.60 1.71
C ILE A 18 -5.25 4.84 1.41
N ARG A 19 -6.56 4.66 1.28
CA ARG A 19 -7.52 5.71 0.92
C ARG A 19 -8.70 5.69 1.90
N PRO A 20 -8.60 6.34 3.08
CA PRO A 20 -9.66 6.29 4.08
C PRO A 20 -11.02 6.77 3.61
N THR A 21 -11.06 7.73 2.68
CA THR A 21 -12.30 8.21 2.06
C THR A 21 -13.05 7.16 1.25
N ASN A 22 -12.40 6.05 0.88
CA ASN A 22 -13.04 4.98 0.12
C ASN A 22 -13.77 3.97 1.01
N ALA A 23 -13.28 3.70 2.22
CA ALA A 23 -13.79 2.63 3.08
C ALA A 23 -15.29 2.74 3.38
N ARG A 24 -15.78 3.97 3.55
CA ARG A 24 -17.16 4.29 3.91
C ARG A 24 -17.91 5.06 2.82
N ALA A 25 -17.48 4.94 1.56
CA ALA A 25 -18.19 5.54 0.43
C ALA A 25 -19.49 4.78 0.10
N ASP A 26 -20.52 5.49 -0.35
CA ASP A 26 -21.78 4.89 -0.85
C ASP A 26 -21.63 4.30 -2.27
N ASP A 27 -20.51 3.62 -2.53
CA ASP A 27 -20.21 2.95 -3.79
C ASP A 27 -19.42 1.66 -3.51
N GLN A 28 -19.99 0.51 -3.85
CA GLN A 28 -19.42 -0.80 -3.48
C GLN A 28 -18.07 -1.06 -4.14
N ILE A 29 -17.87 -0.61 -5.38
CA ILE A 29 -16.62 -0.79 -6.12
C ILE A 29 -15.53 0.08 -5.47
N ARG A 30 -15.84 1.34 -5.17
CA ARG A 30 -14.93 2.27 -4.51
C ARG A 30 -14.48 1.77 -3.15
N ARG A 31 -15.38 1.18 -2.35
CA ARG A 31 -15.03 0.58 -1.05
C ARG A 31 -13.98 -0.53 -1.18
N ASN A 32 -14.06 -1.34 -2.23
CA ASN A 32 -13.06 -2.38 -2.54
C ASN A 32 -11.69 -1.82 -2.98
N HIS A 33 -11.57 -0.50 -3.15
CA HIS A 33 -10.34 0.20 -3.51
C HIS A 33 -9.81 1.06 -2.36
N THR A 34 -10.01 0.62 -1.12
CA THR A 34 -9.49 1.30 0.07
C THR A 34 -7.99 1.12 0.20
N LEU A 35 -7.50 -0.09 -0.08
CA LEU A 35 -6.09 -0.46 -0.12
C LEU A 35 -5.71 -0.75 -1.56
N GLN A 36 -4.51 -0.34 -1.96
CA GLN A 36 -4.04 -0.52 -3.34
C GLN A 36 -2.53 -0.70 -3.38
N TYR A 37 -2.07 -1.76 -4.05
CA TYR A 37 -0.66 -1.95 -4.40
C TYR A 37 -0.36 -1.49 -5.83
N PHE A 38 0.84 -0.95 -6.05
CA PHE A 38 1.41 -0.73 -7.37
C PHE A 38 2.94 -0.76 -7.33
N SER A 39 3.58 -0.90 -8.50
CA SER A 39 5.03 -0.77 -8.66
C SER A 39 5.32 0.22 -9.78
N PHE A 40 6.07 1.26 -9.45
CA PHE A 40 6.43 2.32 -10.37
C PHE A 40 7.78 2.02 -11.04
N PRO A 41 7.95 2.30 -12.35
CA PRO A 41 6.96 2.90 -13.26
C PRO A 41 6.10 1.89 -14.02
N ASP A 42 6.52 0.62 -14.07
CA ASP A 42 6.02 -0.34 -15.06
C ASP A 42 4.64 -0.92 -14.75
N PHE A 43 4.24 -0.92 -13.48
CA PHE A 43 2.98 -1.51 -12.99
C PHE A 43 2.14 -0.48 -12.23
N PRO A 44 1.70 0.62 -12.86
CA PRO A 44 0.80 1.57 -12.24
C PRO A 44 -0.56 0.92 -11.96
N PHE A 45 -1.30 1.44 -10.98
CA PHE A 45 -2.59 0.86 -10.58
C PHE A 45 -3.59 0.72 -11.74
N SER A 46 -3.57 1.63 -12.71
CA SER A 46 -4.46 1.61 -13.88
C SER A 46 -4.21 0.40 -14.77
N ARG A 47 -2.94 0.03 -14.95
CA ARG A 47 -2.52 -1.18 -15.65
C ARG A 47 -2.93 -2.41 -14.86
N LEU A 48 -2.56 -2.47 -13.58
CA LEU A 48 -2.84 -3.62 -12.71
C LEU A 48 -4.34 -3.93 -12.63
N ARG A 49 -5.19 -2.91 -12.49
CA ARG A 49 -6.65 -3.10 -12.45
C ARG A 49 -7.23 -3.64 -13.76
N ARG A 50 -6.62 -3.31 -14.91
CA ARG A 50 -7.04 -3.80 -16.22
C ARG A 50 -6.56 -5.24 -16.48
N GLU A 51 -5.32 -5.56 -16.10
CA GLU A 51 -4.69 -6.85 -16.39
C GLU A 51 -4.99 -7.92 -15.32
N SER A 52 -5.30 -7.49 -14.09
CA SER A 52 -5.55 -8.36 -12.93
C SER A 52 -6.55 -7.69 -12.00
N PRO A 53 -7.83 -7.57 -12.44
CA PRO A 53 -8.86 -6.89 -11.66
C PRO A 53 -8.95 -7.47 -10.26
N GLU A 54 -9.12 -6.58 -9.27
CA GLU A 54 -9.34 -6.89 -7.85
C GLU A 54 -8.17 -7.59 -7.12
N LYS A 55 -7.12 -8.03 -7.83
CA LYS A 55 -5.99 -8.77 -7.24
C LYS A 55 -5.11 -7.92 -6.31
N TYR A 56 -4.94 -6.64 -6.64
CA TYR A 56 -4.00 -5.74 -5.95
C TYR A 56 -4.71 -4.65 -5.13
N GLU A 57 -5.99 -4.85 -4.86
CA GLU A 57 -6.83 -3.90 -4.17
C GLU A 57 -7.73 -4.64 -3.20
N SER A 58 -8.03 -4.02 -2.07
CA SER A 58 -8.94 -4.62 -1.10
C SER A 58 -9.68 -3.58 -0.27
N TYR A 59 -10.77 -4.04 0.33
CA TYR A 59 -11.50 -3.31 1.35
C TYR A 59 -10.86 -3.54 2.73
N THR A 60 -10.85 -2.48 3.53
CA THR A 60 -10.77 -2.56 4.99
C THR A 60 -11.50 -1.35 5.58
N ASP A 61 -12.13 -1.48 6.75
CA ASP A 61 -12.75 -0.32 7.38
C ASP A 61 -11.68 0.64 7.92
N MET A 62 -11.90 1.93 7.69
CA MET A 62 -11.07 3.02 8.23
C MET A 62 -11.83 4.34 8.13
N ALA A 63 -11.41 5.31 8.91
CA ALA A 63 -12.00 6.65 8.96
C ALA A 63 -10.95 7.74 8.78
N LEU A 64 -11.41 8.93 8.38
CA LEU A 64 -10.61 10.14 8.45
C LEU A 64 -10.47 10.61 9.90
N ASN A 65 -9.45 11.43 10.16
CA ASN A 65 -9.20 12.08 11.46
C ASN A 65 -8.94 11.11 12.62
N GLU A 66 -8.44 9.92 12.31
CA GLU A 66 -8.06 8.91 13.29
C GLU A 66 -6.66 8.37 12.96
N TRP A 67 -5.92 7.94 14.00
CA TRP A 67 -4.66 7.25 13.80
C TRP A 67 -4.92 5.85 13.24
N ILE A 68 -4.35 5.57 12.07
CA ILE A 68 -4.40 4.24 11.45
C ILE A 68 -3.05 3.58 11.66
N LYS A 69 -3.01 2.52 12.46
CA LYS A 69 -1.78 1.77 12.67
C LYS A 69 -1.55 0.86 11.48
N ILE A 70 -0.41 1.04 10.81
CA ILE A 70 -0.03 0.27 9.62
C ILE A 70 1.15 -0.63 9.98
N LYS A 71 1.06 -1.90 9.62
CA LYS A 71 2.20 -2.81 9.60
C LYS A 71 2.29 -3.44 8.21
N ILE A 72 3.47 -3.34 7.60
CA ILE A 72 3.78 -4.02 6.34
C ILE A 72 4.88 -5.03 6.65
N THR A 73 4.66 -6.29 6.31
CA THR A 73 5.71 -7.30 6.29
C THR A 73 6.06 -7.58 4.85
N VAL A 74 7.33 -7.41 4.51
CA VAL A 74 7.90 -7.76 3.22
C VAL A 74 8.86 -8.91 3.44
N LYS A 75 8.69 -9.99 2.68
CA LYS A 75 9.62 -11.12 2.67
C LYS A 75 9.61 -11.73 1.28
N ASP A 76 10.79 -11.86 0.69
CA ASP A 76 10.93 -12.28 -0.71
C ASP A 76 10.01 -11.41 -1.59
N SER A 77 9.35 -11.98 -2.59
CA SER A 77 8.34 -11.30 -3.43
C SER A 77 6.96 -11.16 -2.79
N LYS A 78 6.83 -11.28 -1.46
CA LYS A 78 5.55 -11.20 -0.75
C LYS A 78 5.44 -10.00 0.17
N ALA A 79 4.36 -9.24 0.04
CA ALA A 79 3.96 -8.20 1.00
C ALA A 79 2.62 -8.52 1.66
N LEU A 80 2.56 -8.32 2.98
CA LEU A 80 1.36 -8.43 3.80
C LEU A 80 1.09 -7.09 4.48
N LEU A 81 -0.08 -6.52 4.26
CA LEU A 81 -0.53 -5.32 4.95
C LEU A 81 -1.48 -5.68 6.10
N PHE A 82 -1.22 -5.16 7.28
CA PHE A 82 -2.09 -5.23 8.45
C PHE A 82 -2.48 -3.82 8.88
N ILE A 83 -3.75 -3.66 9.28
CA ILE A 83 -4.31 -2.40 9.76
C ILE A 83 -4.82 -2.60 11.19
N ASN A 84 -4.56 -1.63 12.07
CA ASN A 84 -5.08 -1.56 13.44
C ASN A 84 -4.90 -2.85 14.25
N ASP A 85 -3.68 -3.40 14.25
CA ASP A 85 -3.32 -4.63 14.98
C ASP A 85 -4.13 -5.88 14.59
N GLY A 86 -4.72 -5.87 13.39
CA GLY A 86 -5.40 -7.03 12.83
C GLY A 86 -4.51 -8.26 12.76
N ILE A 87 -5.07 -9.42 13.13
CA ILE A 87 -4.37 -10.73 13.08
C ILE A 87 -4.22 -11.22 11.64
N GLN A 88 -5.20 -10.90 10.79
CA GLN A 88 -5.21 -11.26 9.37
C GLN A 88 -4.79 -10.07 8.50
N PRO A 89 -4.04 -10.31 7.41
CA PRO A 89 -3.67 -9.25 6.49
C PRO A 89 -4.91 -8.72 5.74
N CYS A 90 -5.02 -7.41 5.62
CA CYS A 90 -6.06 -6.75 4.84
C CYS A 90 -5.74 -6.76 3.33
N LEU A 91 -4.46 -6.85 2.96
CA LEU A 91 -4.00 -7.00 1.59
C LEU A 91 -2.81 -7.97 1.53
N ILE A 92 -2.84 -8.89 0.58
CA ILE A 92 -1.77 -9.85 0.31
C ILE A 92 -1.30 -9.65 -1.13
N VAL A 93 -0.03 -9.31 -1.30
CA VAL A 93 0.63 -9.28 -2.61
C VAL A 93 1.62 -10.44 -2.63
N ASN A 94 1.36 -11.45 -3.46
CA ASN A 94 2.22 -12.65 -3.55
C ASN A 94 3.29 -12.55 -4.64
N ASP A 95 3.28 -11.46 -5.42
CA ASP A 95 4.14 -11.28 -6.58
C ASP A 95 4.56 -9.81 -6.74
N LEU A 96 5.28 -9.30 -5.73
CA LEU A 96 5.98 -8.02 -5.78
C LEU A 96 6.82 -7.94 -7.06
N LYS A 97 6.70 -6.82 -7.77
CA LYS A 97 7.21 -6.70 -9.14
C LYS A 97 8.71 -6.50 -9.22
N HIS A 98 9.36 -6.17 -8.11
CA HIS A 98 10.82 -6.06 -8.08
C HIS A 98 11.52 -7.42 -7.85
N GLY A 99 10.82 -8.42 -7.32
CA GLY A 99 11.36 -9.77 -7.09
C GLY A 99 12.00 -9.97 -5.70
N ASP A 100 12.49 -11.19 -5.45
CA ASP A 100 12.86 -11.69 -4.11
C ASP A 100 14.09 -10.99 -3.48
N ASP A 101 15.04 -10.51 -4.30
CA ASP A 101 16.29 -9.88 -3.84
C ASP A 101 16.23 -8.34 -3.82
N SER A 102 15.02 -7.79 -3.78
CA SER A 102 14.83 -6.35 -3.82
C SER A 102 15.16 -5.70 -2.49
N PHE A 103 15.95 -4.62 -2.53
CA PHE A 103 16.25 -3.79 -1.38
C PHE A 103 16.20 -2.32 -1.79
N GLY A 104 16.09 -1.43 -0.81
CA GLY A 104 16.06 0.00 -1.06
C GLY A 104 15.53 0.79 0.12
N ALA A 105 15.36 2.10 -0.08
CA ALA A 105 14.83 2.96 0.95
C ALA A 105 13.32 2.73 1.19
N ILE A 106 12.86 3.21 2.34
CA ILE A 106 11.44 3.29 2.71
C ILE A 106 11.03 4.77 2.64
N GLY A 107 9.83 5.02 2.11
CA GLY A 107 9.29 6.36 1.94
C GLY A 107 7.87 6.48 2.47
N LEU A 108 7.58 7.60 3.13
CA LEU A 108 6.24 8.00 3.54
C LEU A 108 5.90 9.29 2.80
N TRP A 109 4.78 9.32 2.07
CA TRP A 109 4.31 10.54 1.45
C TRP A 109 2.79 10.62 1.38
N VAL A 110 2.30 11.82 1.15
CA VAL A 110 0.89 12.13 0.92
C VAL A 110 0.74 12.73 -0.47
N ASP A 111 -0.43 12.55 -1.07
CA ASP A 111 -0.72 13.17 -2.36
C ASP A 111 -0.99 14.67 -2.18
N VAL A 112 -0.88 15.43 -3.27
CA VAL A 112 -1.08 16.88 -3.26
C VAL A 112 -2.46 17.23 -2.71
N GLY A 113 -2.51 18.18 -1.78
CA GLY A 113 -3.76 18.61 -1.14
C GLY A 113 -4.26 17.70 0.00
N THR A 114 -3.48 16.70 0.40
CA THR A 114 -3.77 15.87 1.58
C THR A 114 -2.86 16.28 2.74
N GLU A 115 -3.46 16.59 3.89
CA GLU A 115 -2.73 16.66 5.15
C GLU A 115 -2.67 15.26 5.77
N GLY A 116 -1.46 14.79 6.08
CA GLY A 116 -1.25 13.53 6.77
C GLY A 116 -0.10 13.63 7.75
N TYR A 117 -0.28 13.00 8.89
CA TYR A 117 0.69 12.94 9.98
C TYR A 117 1.21 11.52 10.11
N PHE A 118 2.51 11.39 10.40
CA PHE A 118 3.16 10.11 10.63
C PHE A 118 3.84 10.15 12.00
N SER A 119 3.68 9.10 12.80
CA SER A 119 4.37 8.93 14.07
C SER A 119 4.80 7.46 14.24
N ASP A 120 5.70 7.21 15.18
CA ASP A 120 6.06 5.87 15.64
C ASP A 120 6.54 4.91 14.54
N LEU A 121 7.24 5.44 13.53
CA LEU A 121 7.88 4.62 12.50
C LEU A 121 8.93 3.72 13.14
N LYS A 122 8.78 2.41 12.94
CA LYS A 122 9.74 1.39 13.37
C LYS A 122 9.99 0.45 12.19
N VAL A 123 11.27 0.15 11.97
CA VAL A 123 11.74 -0.78 10.95
C VAL A 123 12.47 -1.91 11.67
N TYR A 124 12.18 -3.13 11.27
CA TYR A 124 12.76 -4.35 11.84
C TYR A 124 13.29 -5.21 10.69
N GLU A 125 14.36 -5.95 10.97
CA GLU A 125 14.93 -6.97 10.09
C GLU A 125 14.39 -8.36 10.47
#